data_AF-A0A1S9RDZ1-F1
#
_entry.id   AF-A0A1S9RDZ1-F1
#
_cell.length_a   1.000
_cell.length_b   1.000
_cell.length_c   1.000
_cell.angle_alpha   90.00
_cell.angle_beta   90.00
_cell.angle_gamma   90.00
#
_symmetry.space_group_name_H-M   'P 1'
#
loop_
_entity.id
_entity.type
_entity.pdbx_description
1 polymer ?
#
loop_
_entity_poly.entity_id
_entity_poly.type
_entity_poly.pdbx_seq_one_letter_code
_entity_poly.pdbx_strand_id
1 'polypeptide(L)'
;MSAKEFLADVEGGVVPVDCHEKVLRIAFIYMDEGLWLGNGVFDVVEKLHARGWSFAEGELRFNRTLDIFYLAQLAAAIYRSSDQLEGDFPSLDDFQSFYTTHHALLHSSVWRSYYSVAFLTQRATARFYRLPDLQDLSDSDSPLGLPRQRPPAYATKLPRWAHSVARTRRRQPSLPLVTFTGLALSTLQTTIERLRTAHTSVPPYSETQARFWLEYIGLGSLGRSDLAKADSREAWEPYHFGILVAQGAYDVYAWEAKYSAQLWEASAERREVAQPDVDGVWKSEVTWCGWPDGGVGSQAWCRGWEGEVGSEEEVEFLAAVAAEETVGVKAEVGELDFALRSHMLLGVMRAAVGRGRERDVFLAELETGMGRGAICEDMGRCVACYRGGEGGGATADLGGEWAALCKVEAFTGFEGVQFCVGSEEVGVAGMRLSTVLSLRRHGSLWETSVIDHEHQDLNS
;
A
#
# COMPACT_ATOMS: atom_id res chain seq x y z
N MET A 1 -25.95 -32.33 5.82
CA MET A 1 -25.72 -31.70 4.51
C MET A 1 -24.25 -31.40 4.44
N SER A 2 -23.54 -32.06 3.52
CA SER A 2 -22.12 -31.80 3.29
C SER A 2 -21.89 -30.39 2.76
N ALA A 3 -20.67 -29.89 2.86
CA ALA A 3 -20.25 -28.62 2.32
C ALA A 3 -20.48 -28.52 0.80
N LYS A 4 -20.19 -29.59 0.06
CA LYS A 4 -20.40 -29.65 -1.39
C LYS A 4 -21.88 -29.59 -1.77
N GLU A 5 -22.72 -30.34 -1.07
CA GLU A 5 -24.18 -30.28 -1.26
C GLU A 5 -24.71 -28.87 -0.95
N PHE A 6 -24.28 -28.28 0.18
CA PHE A 6 -24.67 -26.93 0.55
C PHE A 6 -24.29 -25.90 -0.51
N LEU A 7 -23.04 -25.93 -1.00
CA LEU A 7 -22.57 -25.01 -2.01
C LEU A 7 -23.36 -25.17 -3.32
N ALA A 8 -23.59 -26.40 -3.77
CA ALA A 8 -24.38 -26.67 -4.97
C ALA A 8 -25.83 -26.19 -4.84
N ASP A 9 -26.46 -26.38 -3.68
CA ASP A 9 -27.81 -25.91 -3.41
C ASP A 9 -27.90 -24.37 -3.39
N VAL A 10 -26.89 -23.70 -2.82
CA VAL A 10 -26.81 -22.24 -2.81
C VAL A 10 -26.58 -21.68 -4.23
N GLU A 11 -25.62 -22.24 -4.98
CA GLU A 11 -25.32 -21.81 -6.34
C GLU A 11 -26.47 -22.12 -7.31
N GLY A 12 -27.21 -23.19 -7.07
CA GLY A 12 -28.44 -23.54 -7.79
C GLY A 12 -29.67 -22.72 -7.38
N GLY A 13 -29.56 -21.84 -6.38
CA GLY A 13 -30.64 -20.99 -5.89
C GLY A 13 -31.71 -21.73 -5.06
N VAL A 14 -31.43 -22.96 -4.64
CA VAL A 14 -32.30 -23.76 -3.75
C VAL A 14 -32.25 -23.19 -2.34
N VAL A 15 -31.06 -22.81 -1.86
CA VAL A 15 -30.86 -22.20 -0.54
C VAL A 15 -30.57 -20.70 -0.70
N PRO A 16 -31.42 -19.81 -0.16
CA PRO A 16 -31.16 -18.37 -0.22
C PRO A 16 -30.01 -17.98 0.70
N VAL A 17 -29.15 -17.06 0.23
CA VAL A 17 -28.08 -16.42 1.01
C VAL A 17 -28.62 -15.12 1.60
N ASP A 18 -29.19 -15.22 2.80
CA ASP A 18 -29.96 -14.16 3.47
C ASP A 18 -29.35 -13.72 4.81
N CYS A 19 -28.21 -14.29 5.21
CA CYS A 19 -27.55 -13.95 6.45
C CYS A 19 -26.03 -14.07 6.37
N HIS A 20 -25.35 -13.33 7.25
CA HIS A 20 -23.89 -13.30 7.40
C HIS A 20 -23.26 -14.70 7.53
N GLU A 21 -23.87 -15.57 8.33
CA GLU A 21 -23.36 -16.92 8.57
C GLU A 21 -23.33 -17.77 7.29
N LYS A 22 -24.32 -17.63 6.40
CA LYS A 22 -24.32 -18.34 5.11
C LYS A 22 -23.23 -17.82 4.20
N VAL A 23 -22.99 -16.49 4.16
CA VAL A 23 -21.86 -15.91 3.41
C VAL A 23 -20.52 -16.42 3.95
N LEU A 24 -20.37 -16.49 5.28
CA LEU A 24 -19.19 -17.08 5.92
C LEU A 24 -19.01 -18.55 5.55
N ARG A 25 -20.08 -19.35 5.53
CA ARG A 25 -19.99 -20.77 5.16
C ARG A 25 -19.55 -20.95 3.71
N ILE A 26 -20.10 -20.15 2.80
CA ILE A 26 -19.69 -20.15 1.39
C ILE A 26 -18.21 -19.75 1.28
N ALA A 27 -17.81 -18.67 1.94
CA ALA A 27 -16.43 -18.20 1.94
C ALA A 27 -15.47 -19.24 2.52
N PHE A 28 -15.85 -19.92 3.62
CA PHE A 28 -15.09 -21.03 4.20
C PHE A 28 -14.86 -22.17 3.21
N ILE A 29 -15.90 -22.52 2.44
CA ILE A 29 -15.79 -23.53 1.38
C ILE A 29 -14.87 -23.06 0.24
N TYR A 30 -15.00 -21.80 -0.19
CA TYR A 30 -14.12 -21.23 -1.21
C TYR A 30 -12.66 -21.07 -0.76
N MET A 31 -12.40 -21.06 0.54
CA MET A 31 -11.06 -21.00 1.12
C MET A 31 -10.37 -22.37 1.21
N ASP A 32 -11.10 -23.50 1.09
CA ASP A 32 -10.60 -24.87 1.27
C ASP A 32 -10.14 -25.58 -0.03
N GLU A 33 -10.18 -24.92 -1.18
CA GLU A 33 -9.77 -25.54 -2.47
C GLU A 33 -8.26 -25.87 -2.59
N GLY A 34 -7.55 -26.15 -1.49
CA GLY A 34 -6.13 -26.48 -1.45
C GLY A 34 -5.28 -25.21 -1.42
N LEU A 35 -5.34 -24.50 -0.29
CA LEU A 35 -4.44 -23.40 0.12
C LEU A 35 -3.80 -22.63 -1.05
N TRP A 36 -4.49 -21.58 -1.52
CA TRP A 36 -3.85 -20.46 -2.21
C TRP A 36 -3.26 -20.73 -3.61
N LEU A 37 -3.85 -21.60 -4.43
CA LEU A 37 -3.44 -21.71 -5.85
C LEU A 37 -3.83 -20.48 -6.72
N GLY A 38 -4.14 -19.33 -6.09
CA GLY A 38 -4.54 -18.04 -6.69
C GLY A 38 -4.16 -16.86 -5.79
N ASN A 39 -4.77 -15.68 -5.99
CA ASN A 39 -4.53 -14.46 -5.19
C ASN A 39 -5.25 -14.46 -3.83
N GLY A 40 -5.65 -15.61 -3.32
CA GLY A 40 -6.11 -15.74 -1.95
C GLY A 40 -7.43 -15.06 -1.61
N VAL A 41 -7.47 -14.27 -0.52
CA VAL A 41 -8.69 -13.57 -0.09
C VAL A 41 -9.23 -12.65 -1.19
N PHE A 42 -8.35 -12.14 -2.05
CA PHE A 42 -8.72 -11.31 -3.18
C PHE A 42 -9.52 -12.09 -4.25
N ASP A 43 -9.15 -13.34 -4.52
CA ASP A 43 -9.90 -14.16 -5.48
C ASP A 43 -11.25 -14.59 -4.93
N VAL A 44 -11.32 -14.86 -3.62
CA VAL A 44 -12.57 -15.27 -2.96
C VAL A 44 -13.57 -14.12 -2.93
N VAL A 45 -13.15 -12.87 -2.67
CA VAL A 45 -14.08 -11.74 -2.71
C VAL A 45 -14.67 -11.54 -4.10
N GLU A 46 -13.88 -11.72 -5.17
CA GLU A 46 -14.38 -11.66 -6.55
C GLU A 46 -15.41 -12.76 -6.83
N LYS A 47 -15.16 -14.00 -6.37
CA LYS A 47 -16.11 -15.12 -6.49
C LYS A 47 -17.44 -14.83 -5.78
N LEU A 48 -17.41 -14.18 -4.61
CA LEU A 48 -18.59 -13.77 -3.87
C LEU A 48 -19.35 -12.64 -4.60
N HIS A 49 -18.64 -11.60 -5.02
CA HIS A 49 -19.22 -10.43 -5.69
C HIS A 49 -19.88 -10.80 -7.02
N ALA A 50 -19.26 -11.69 -7.80
CA ALA A 50 -19.80 -12.19 -9.07
C ALA A 50 -21.17 -12.88 -8.92
N ARG A 51 -21.48 -13.39 -7.73
CA ARG A 51 -22.77 -14.03 -7.39
C ARG A 51 -23.70 -13.10 -6.60
N GLY A 52 -23.31 -11.85 -6.40
CA GLY A 52 -24.11 -10.85 -5.68
C GLY A 52 -24.06 -10.98 -4.15
N TRP A 53 -23.09 -11.72 -3.62
CA TRP A 53 -22.90 -11.95 -2.20
C TRP A 53 -21.85 -10.99 -1.61
N SER A 54 -22.10 -10.52 -0.41
CA SER A 54 -21.23 -9.61 0.35
C SER A 54 -21.51 -9.81 1.84
N PHE A 55 -20.50 -9.63 2.69
CA PHE A 55 -20.66 -9.61 4.14
C PHE A 55 -21.28 -8.30 4.62
N ALA A 56 -21.19 -7.25 3.80
CA ALA A 56 -21.68 -5.95 4.11
C ALA A 56 -23.12 -5.75 3.62
N GLU A 57 -23.88 -4.93 4.35
CA GLU A 57 -25.27 -4.61 4.06
C GLU A 57 -25.46 -3.10 3.81
N GLY A 58 -26.60 -2.73 3.22
CA GLY A 58 -26.96 -1.34 2.97
C GLY A 58 -25.95 -0.61 2.09
N GLU A 59 -25.53 0.59 2.52
CA GLU A 59 -24.55 1.42 1.80
C GLU A 59 -23.14 0.82 1.74
N LEU A 60 -22.84 -0.14 2.62
CA LEU A 60 -21.54 -0.83 2.63
C LEU A 60 -21.55 -2.09 1.76
N ARG A 61 -22.68 -2.49 1.17
CA ARG A 61 -22.75 -3.70 0.34
C ARG A 61 -21.73 -3.64 -0.80
N PHE A 62 -21.00 -4.74 -1.01
CA PHE A 62 -19.87 -4.84 -1.96
C PHE A 62 -18.69 -3.93 -1.65
N ASN A 63 -18.53 -3.53 -0.39
CA ASN A 63 -17.31 -2.87 0.05
C ASN A 63 -16.17 -3.89 0.11
N ARG A 64 -15.26 -3.80 -0.86
CA ARG A 64 -14.11 -4.71 -0.99
C ARG A 64 -13.29 -4.80 0.29
N THR A 65 -13.08 -3.68 0.98
CA THR A 65 -12.34 -3.66 2.25
C THR A 65 -13.01 -4.48 3.33
N LEU A 66 -14.32 -4.26 3.54
CA LEU A 66 -15.07 -4.98 4.57
C LEU A 66 -15.20 -6.47 4.23
N ASP A 67 -15.38 -6.81 2.96
CA ASP A 67 -15.48 -8.20 2.54
C ASP A 67 -14.15 -8.95 2.69
N ILE A 68 -13.03 -8.35 2.27
CA ILE A 68 -11.69 -8.93 2.48
C ILE A 68 -11.34 -9.01 3.96
N PHE A 69 -11.76 -8.04 4.79
CA PHE A 69 -11.57 -8.13 6.24
C PHE A 69 -12.15 -9.43 6.81
N TYR A 70 -13.39 -9.79 6.44
CA TYR A 70 -13.98 -11.04 6.91
C TYR A 70 -13.24 -12.29 6.40
N LEU A 71 -12.69 -12.24 5.19
CA LEU A 71 -11.86 -13.31 4.65
C LEU A 71 -10.51 -13.42 5.39
N ALA A 72 -9.91 -12.29 5.78
CA ALA A 72 -8.70 -12.26 6.60
C ALA A 72 -8.96 -12.83 8.01
N GLN A 73 -10.11 -12.50 8.62
CA GLN A 73 -10.55 -13.08 9.89
C GLN A 73 -10.80 -14.59 9.78
N LEU A 74 -11.39 -15.04 8.68
CA LEU A 74 -11.60 -16.45 8.39
C LEU A 74 -10.27 -17.19 8.23
N ALA A 75 -9.31 -16.60 7.52
CA ALA A 75 -7.96 -17.14 7.43
C ALA A 75 -7.34 -17.26 8.82
N ALA A 76 -7.36 -16.20 9.64
CA ALA A 76 -6.87 -16.24 11.02
C ALA A 76 -7.52 -17.37 11.85
N ALA A 77 -8.85 -17.54 11.76
CA ALA A 77 -9.59 -18.60 12.45
C ALA A 77 -9.21 -20.01 11.97
N ILE A 78 -9.02 -20.21 10.67
CA ILE A 78 -8.51 -21.47 10.09
C ILE A 78 -7.15 -21.80 10.69
N TYR A 79 -6.26 -20.81 10.71
CA TYR A 79 -4.89 -20.96 11.19
C TYR A 79 -4.80 -21.15 12.72
N ARG A 80 -5.77 -20.65 13.48
CA ARG A 80 -5.89 -20.94 14.92
C ARG A 80 -6.45 -22.33 15.21
N SER A 81 -7.07 -22.98 14.22
CA SER A 81 -7.64 -24.33 14.34
C SER A 81 -6.66 -25.45 14.00
N SER A 82 -5.52 -25.13 13.38
CA SER A 82 -4.51 -26.09 12.95
C SER A 82 -3.16 -25.76 13.59
N ASP A 83 -2.43 -26.79 13.99
CA ASP A 83 -1.03 -26.68 14.39
C ASP A 83 -0.22 -26.53 13.09
N GLN A 84 0.13 -25.31 12.72
CA GLN A 84 0.40 -24.83 11.35
C GLN A 84 1.54 -25.53 10.57
N LEU A 85 2.21 -26.48 11.21
CA LEU A 85 3.31 -27.28 10.69
C LEU A 85 2.94 -28.75 10.47
N GLU A 86 1.96 -29.28 11.21
CA GLU A 86 1.65 -30.72 11.25
C GLU A 86 0.15 -31.06 11.37
N GLY A 87 -0.73 -30.07 11.56
CA GLY A 87 -2.15 -30.26 11.82
C GLY A 87 -3.03 -30.21 10.57
N ASP A 88 -4.05 -31.07 10.54
CA ASP A 88 -5.08 -31.04 9.50
C ASP A 88 -5.86 -29.72 9.53
N PHE A 89 -6.21 -29.20 8.35
CA PHE A 89 -7.13 -28.08 8.22
C PHE A 89 -8.52 -28.45 8.74
N PRO A 90 -9.31 -27.50 9.27
CA PRO A 90 -10.65 -27.78 9.73
C PRO A 90 -11.51 -28.30 8.56
N SER A 91 -12.20 -29.42 8.77
CA SER A 91 -13.10 -30.00 7.78
C SER A 91 -14.18 -29.01 7.36
N LEU A 92 -14.44 -28.92 6.06
CA LEU A 92 -15.52 -28.10 5.52
C LEU A 92 -16.91 -28.48 6.03
N ASP A 93 -17.11 -29.76 6.33
CA ASP A 93 -18.38 -30.26 6.83
C ASP A 93 -18.63 -29.80 8.28
N ASP A 94 -17.59 -29.42 9.02
CA ASP A 94 -17.63 -29.02 10.43
C ASP A 94 -17.74 -27.50 10.64
N PHE A 95 -18.17 -26.76 9.62
CA PHE A 95 -18.30 -25.29 9.67
C PHE A 95 -19.00 -24.77 10.92
N GLN A 96 -20.06 -25.43 11.40
CA GLN A 96 -20.81 -24.98 12.58
C GLN A 96 -19.99 -25.03 13.88
N SER A 97 -19.19 -26.09 14.04
CA SER A 97 -18.28 -26.22 15.17
C SER A 97 -17.16 -25.18 15.09
N PHE A 98 -16.59 -25.01 13.89
CA PHE A 98 -15.59 -23.99 13.59
C PHE A 98 -16.11 -22.56 13.89
N TYR A 99 -17.30 -22.22 13.40
CA TYR A 99 -17.93 -20.92 13.61
C TYR A 99 -18.20 -20.65 15.09
N THR A 100 -18.70 -21.66 15.84
CA THR A 100 -18.94 -21.53 17.28
C THR A 100 -17.64 -21.27 18.04
N THR A 101 -16.57 -21.96 17.68
CA THR A 101 -15.26 -21.85 18.33
C THR A 101 -14.63 -20.48 18.08
N HIS A 102 -14.75 -19.95 16.86
CA HIS A 102 -14.15 -18.69 16.43
C HIS A 102 -15.15 -17.54 16.33
N HIS A 103 -16.29 -17.65 17.01
CA HIS A 103 -17.40 -16.70 16.90
C HIS A 103 -16.97 -15.25 17.16
N ALA A 104 -16.04 -15.04 18.09
CA ALA A 104 -15.51 -13.71 18.39
C ALA A 104 -14.83 -13.02 17.20
N LEU A 105 -14.17 -13.79 16.32
CA LEU A 105 -13.53 -13.28 15.10
C LEU A 105 -14.51 -13.16 13.92
N LEU A 106 -15.52 -14.02 13.88
CA LEU A 106 -16.39 -14.18 12.71
C LEU A 106 -17.73 -13.47 12.83
N HIS A 107 -18.09 -12.95 14.00
CA HIS A 107 -19.38 -12.30 14.21
C HIS A 107 -19.61 -11.09 13.28
N SER A 108 -20.85 -10.88 12.83
CA SER A 108 -21.23 -9.84 11.84
C SER A 108 -20.99 -8.40 12.31
N SER A 109 -20.75 -8.19 13.61
CA SER A 109 -20.45 -6.87 14.16
C SER A 109 -18.98 -6.61 14.47
N VAL A 110 -18.11 -7.62 14.33
CA VAL A 110 -16.71 -7.56 14.79
C VAL A 110 -15.91 -6.46 14.08
N TRP A 111 -16.23 -6.17 12.81
CA TRP A 111 -15.54 -5.14 12.02
C TRP A 111 -15.57 -3.76 12.67
N ARG A 112 -16.58 -3.47 13.51
CA ARG A 112 -16.73 -2.17 14.19
C ARG A 112 -15.60 -1.86 15.18
N SER A 113 -14.87 -2.89 15.60
CA SER A 113 -13.68 -2.73 16.43
C SER A 113 -12.42 -2.38 15.60
N TYR A 114 -12.44 -2.65 14.30
CA TYR A 114 -11.30 -2.50 13.39
C TYR A 114 -11.43 -1.31 12.46
N TYR A 115 -12.66 -0.99 12.03
CA TYR A 115 -12.93 0.08 11.09
C TYR A 115 -13.90 1.13 11.61
N SER A 116 -13.63 2.39 11.30
CA SER A 116 -14.63 3.44 11.39
C SER A 116 -15.60 3.41 10.20
N VAL A 117 -16.85 3.79 10.43
CA VAL A 117 -17.86 3.91 9.36
C VAL A 117 -17.46 4.98 8.34
N ALA A 118 -16.89 6.10 8.82
CA ALA A 118 -16.41 7.18 7.97
C ALA A 118 -15.30 6.70 7.02
N PHE A 119 -14.41 5.82 7.48
CA PHE A 119 -13.37 5.24 6.64
C PHE A 119 -13.91 4.26 5.60
N LEU A 120 -14.83 3.37 5.98
CA LEU A 120 -15.42 2.40 5.04
C LEU A 120 -16.30 3.06 3.97
N THR A 121 -16.95 4.17 4.28
CA THR A 121 -17.81 4.89 3.31
C THR A 121 -17.02 5.69 2.26
N GLN A 122 -15.69 5.80 2.39
CA GLN A 122 -14.85 6.41 1.36
C GLN A 122 -14.87 5.58 0.08
N ARG A 123 -14.99 6.26 -1.08
CA ARG A 123 -14.98 5.60 -2.40
C ARG A 123 -13.74 4.75 -2.63
N ALA A 124 -12.58 5.17 -2.13
CA ALA A 124 -11.33 4.41 -2.25
C ALA A 124 -11.40 3.09 -1.45
N THR A 125 -11.82 3.15 -0.19
CA THR A 125 -11.95 1.98 0.70
C THR A 125 -13.00 0.98 0.21
N ALA A 126 -14.08 1.47 -0.41
CA ALA A 126 -15.09 0.60 -1.03
C ALA A 126 -14.53 -0.17 -2.25
N ARG A 127 -13.55 0.39 -2.96
CA ARG A 127 -13.00 -0.15 -4.22
C ARG A 127 -11.69 -0.92 -4.06
N PHE A 128 -10.86 -0.52 -3.11
CA PHE A 128 -9.54 -1.08 -2.85
C PHE A 128 -9.47 -1.55 -1.41
N TYR A 129 -8.77 -2.65 -1.19
CA TYR A 129 -8.49 -3.16 0.13
C TYR A 129 -7.57 -2.20 0.89
N ARG A 130 -8.03 -1.73 2.04
CA ARG A 130 -7.23 -0.93 2.96
C ARG A 130 -7.22 -1.59 4.32
N LEU A 131 -6.08 -1.54 4.99
CA LEU A 131 -5.96 -2.07 6.33
C LEU A 131 -6.81 -1.24 7.33
N PRO A 132 -7.25 -1.87 8.42
CA PRO A 132 -8.00 -1.20 9.50
C PRO A 132 -7.42 0.14 9.99
N ASP A 133 -8.29 1.12 10.22
CA ASP A 133 -7.92 2.43 10.80
C ASP A 133 -7.95 2.45 12.33
N LEU A 134 -8.76 1.57 12.96
CA LEU A 134 -8.96 1.52 14.41
C LEU A 134 -8.20 0.43 15.16
N GLN A 135 -7.84 -0.71 14.57
CA GLN A 135 -7.05 -1.78 15.22
C GLN A 135 -6.37 -2.64 14.18
N ASP A 136 -5.18 -3.16 14.46
CA ASP A 136 -4.49 -4.05 13.52
C ASP A 136 -5.28 -5.32 13.23
N LEU A 137 -5.09 -5.91 12.04
CA LEU A 137 -5.68 -7.21 11.74
C LEU A 137 -5.21 -8.27 12.72
N SER A 138 -6.07 -9.24 12.99
CA SER A 138 -5.75 -10.36 13.86
C SER A 138 -4.50 -11.10 13.36
N ASP A 139 -3.58 -11.35 14.29
CA ASP A 139 -2.32 -12.06 14.10
C ASP A 139 -1.29 -11.34 13.20
N SER A 140 -1.58 -10.14 12.68
CA SER A 140 -0.69 -9.40 11.75
C SER A 140 0.59 -8.81 12.36
N ASP A 141 0.77 -8.93 13.68
CA ASP A 141 1.94 -8.51 14.45
C ASP A 141 2.90 -9.68 14.78
N SER A 142 2.51 -10.88 14.37
CA SER A 142 3.15 -12.14 14.75
C SER A 142 3.88 -12.77 13.57
N PRO A 143 4.94 -13.58 13.79
CA PRO A 143 5.41 -14.49 12.77
C PRO A 143 4.25 -15.31 12.23
N LEU A 144 4.27 -15.61 10.93
CA LEU A 144 3.26 -16.48 10.37
C LEU A 144 3.22 -17.79 11.14
N GLY A 145 2.10 -17.95 11.83
CA GLY A 145 1.68 -19.19 12.43
C GLY A 145 1.97 -19.44 13.88
N LEU A 146 2.59 -18.48 14.54
CA LEU A 146 2.73 -18.48 15.98
C LEU A 146 2.22 -17.14 16.47
N PRO A 147 0.89 -17.00 16.70
CA PRO A 147 0.36 -15.76 17.23
C PRO A 147 1.08 -15.45 18.55
N ARG A 148 1.65 -14.25 18.65
CA ARG A 148 2.30 -13.80 19.86
C ARG A 148 1.25 -13.77 20.97
N GLN A 149 1.59 -14.26 22.16
CA GLN A 149 0.71 -14.16 23.34
C GLN A 149 0.78 -12.76 23.95
N ARG A 150 0.53 -11.74 23.14
CA ARG A 150 0.51 -10.34 23.54
C ARG A 150 -0.92 -9.80 23.43
N PRO A 151 -1.35 -8.90 24.33
CA PRO A 151 -2.64 -8.23 24.17
C PRO A 151 -2.70 -7.54 22.81
N PRO A 152 -3.88 -7.43 22.17
CA PRO A 152 -4.03 -6.68 20.94
C PRO A 152 -3.46 -5.27 21.12
N ALA A 153 -2.32 -5.03 20.49
CA ALA A 153 -1.65 -3.75 20.48
C ALA A 153 -1.74 -3.18 19.07
N TYR A 154 -1.73 -1.86 18.95
CA TYR A 154 -1.61 -1.13 17.69
C TYR A 154 -0.16 -1.25 17.16
N ALA A 155 0.34 -2.48 17.10
CA ALA A 155 1.75 -2.80 16.96
C ALA A 155 2.29 -2.46 15.57
N THR A 156 1.48 -2.66 14.53
CA THR A 156 1.89 -2.53 13.13
C THR A 156 1.65 -1.12 12.59
N LYS A 157 0.65 -0.37 13.09
CA LYS A 157 0.22 0.92 12.51
C LYS A 157 1.35 1.97 12.44
N LEU A 158 2.05 2.22 13.55
CA LEU A 158 3.17 3.18 13.57
C LEU A 158 4.38 2.73 12.75
N PRO A 159 4.89 1.48 12.88
CA PRO A 159 5.99 1.04 12.02
C PRO A 159 5.62 1.02 10.53
N ARG A 160 4.36 0.71 10.19
CA ARG A 160 3.84 0.79 8.82
C ARG A 160 3.93 2.22 8.27
N TRP A 161 3.42 3.20 9.02
CA TRP A 161 3.55 4.61 8.67
C TRP A 161 5.02 5.01 8.53
N ALA A 162 5.89 4.61 9.46
CA ALA A 162 7.31 4.93 9.40
C ALA A 162 8.01 4.30 8.17
N HIS A 163 7.61 3.09 7.78
CA HIS A 163 8.05 2.45 6.54
C HIS A 163 7.67 3.26 5.30
N SER A 164 6.42 3.74 5.23
CA SER A 164 5.98 4.67 4.18
C SER A 164 6.79 5.96 4.15
N VAL A 165 7.06 6.57 5.30
CA VAL A 165 7.88 7.78 5.42
C VAL A 165 9.31 7.55 4.91
N ALA A 166 9.96 6.48 5.35
CA ALA A 166 11.32 6.16 4.94
C ALA A 166 11.44 5.84 3.44
N ARG A 167 10.48 5.08 2.88
CA ARG A 167 10.45 4.77 1.45
C ARG A 167 10.19 6.01 0.60
N THR A 168 9.28 6.87 1.05
CA THR A 168 9.01 8.17 0.40
C THR A 168 10.26 9.05 0.41
N ARG A 169 10.99 9.10 1.53
CA ARG A 169 12.26 9.85 1.61
C ARG A 169 13.29 9.38 0.59
N ARG A 170 13.39 8.06 0.38
CA ARG A 170 14.30 7.48 -0.62
C ARG A 170 13.91 7.84 -2.06
N ARG A 171 12.60 7.95 -2.34
CA ARG A 171 12.06 8.37 -3.65
C ARG A 171 12.21 9.86 -3.89
N GLN A 172 12.09 10.65 -2.84
CA GLN A 172 12.06 12.12 -2.86
C GLN A 172 13.23 12.69 -2.04
N PRO A 173 14.48 12.58 -2.56
CA PRO A 173 15.67 13.04 -1.84
C PRO A 173 15.78 14.58 -1.77
N SER A 174 14.99 15.30 -2.57
CA SER A 174 14.98 16.76 -2.75
C SER A 174 14.62 17.55 -1.50
N LEU A 175 13.65 17.09 -0.71
CA LEU A 175 13.23 17.80 0.50
C LEU A 175 14.29 17.71 1.61
N PRO A 176 14.61 18.83 2.31
CA PRO A 176 15.47 18.79 3.49
C PRO A 176 14.92 17.81 4.54
N LEU A 177 15.78 16.99 5.14
CA LEU A 177 15.37 15.97 6.12
C LEU A 177 14.57 16.57 7.29
N VAL A 178 14.93 17.76 7.74
CA VAL A 178 14.21 18.46 8.83
C VAL A 178 12.77 18.78 8.43
N THR A 179 12.56 19.34 7.23
CA THR A 179 11.22 19.63 6.69
C THR A 179 10.42 18.35 6.51
N PHE A 180 11.05 17.33 5.93
CA PHE A 180 10.42 16.03 5.68
C PHE A 180 9.94 15.35 6.96
N THR A 181 10.81 15.29 7.99
CA THR A 181 10.46 14.75 9.32
C THR A 181 9.37 15.60 9.99
N GLY A 182 9.42 16.93 9.85
CA GLY A 182 8.39 17.82 10.37
C GLY A 182 7.01 17.57 9.75
N LEU A 183 6.95 17.38 8.43
CA LEU A 183 5.72 17.00 7.73
C LEU A 183 5.21 15.65 8.24
N ALA A 184 6.07 14.63 8.29
CA ALA A 184 5.69 13.30 8.75
C ALA A 184 5.07 13.34 10.16
N LEU A 185 5.73 13.99 11.13
CA LEU A 185 5.25 14.06 12.51
C LEU A 185 3.95 14.86 12.63
N SER A 186 3.84 15.99 11.93
CA SER A 186 2.66 16.86 12.01
C SER A 186 1.42 16.25 11.36
N THR A 187 1.56 15.56 10.22
CA THR A 187 0.43 14.87 9.57
C THR A 187 -0.03 13.66 10.38
N LEU A 188 0.91 12.91 10.98
CA LEU A 188 0.60 11.81 11.88
C LEU A 188 -0.19 12.30 13.10
N GLN A 189 0.29 13.35 13.77
CA GLN A 189 -0.40 13.94 14.92
C GLN A 189 -1.82 14.37 14.55
N THR A 190 -1.97 15.16 13.48
CA THR A 190 -3.26 15.69 13.04
C THR A 190 -4.25 14.56 12.72
N THR A 191 -3.80 13.50 12.05
CA THR A 191 -4.65 12.36 11.67
C THR A 191 -5.10 11.58 12.89
N ILE A 192 -4.19 11.31 13.85
CA ILE A 192 -4.53 10.61 15.10
C ILE A 192 -5.51 11.43 15.94
N GLU A 193 -5.28 12.75 16.10
CA GLU A 193 -6.19 13.64 16.86
C GLU A 193 -7.58 13.71 16.22
N ARG A 194 -7.65 13.80 14.89
CA ARG A 194 -8.91 13.75 14.13
C ARG A 194 -9.64 12.43 14.38
N LEU A 195 -8.96 11.30 14.22
CA LEU A 195 -9.55 9.97 14.39
C LEU A 195 -10.05 9.75 15.83
N ARG A 196 -9.26 10.19 16.82
CA ARG A 196 -9.58 10.08 18.25
C ARG A 196 -10.78 10.93 18.67
N THR A 197 -11.05 12.03 17.97
CA THR A 197 -12.25 12.84 18.20
C THR A 197 -13.54 12.04 17.97
N ALA A 198 -13.53 11.13 16.99
CA ALA A 198 -14.65 10.23 16.71
C ALA A 198 -14.55 8.89 17.48
N HIS A 199 -13.33 8.43 17.79
CA HIS A 199 -13.06 7.12 18.37
C HIS A 199 -12.07 7.20 19.54
N THR A 200 -12.58 7.32 20.77
CA THR A 200 -11.75 7.45 21.98
C THR A 200 -10.88 6.22 22.29
N SER A 201 -11.16 5.07 21.66
CA SER A 201 -10.35 3.85 21.74
C SER A 201 -8.98 4.00 21.07
N VAL A 202 -8.82 4.95 20.15
CA VAL A 202 -7.56 5.20 19.46
C VAL A 202 -6.54 5.82 20.43
N PRO A 203 -5.32 5.26 20.53
CA PRO A 203 -4.27 5.81 21.39
C PRO A 203 -3.95 7.28 21.06
N PRO A 204 -3.56 8.08 22.06
CA PRO A 204 -3.10 9.45 21.78
C PRO A 204 -1.81 9.44 20.95
N TYR A 205 -1.56 10.53 20.23
CA TYR A 205 -0.30 10.72 19.53
C TYR A 205 0.87 10.77 20.53
N SER A 206 1.95 10.04 20.23
CA SER A 206 3.22 10.12 20.93
C SER A 206 4.36 10.43 19.95
N GLU A 207 4.98 11.60 20.09
CA GLU A 207 6.17 11.93 19.31
C GLU A 207 7.35 11.00 19.64
N THR A 208 7.43 10.49 20.88
CA THR A 208 8.44 9.50 21.27
C THR A 208 8.30 8.23 20.44
N GLN A 209 7.10 7.67 20.37
CA GLN A 209 6.84 6.44 19.61
C GLN A 209 7.05 6.66 18.11
N ALA A 210 6.58 7.80 17.58
CA ALA A 210 6.76 8.14 16.17
C ALA A 210 8.24 8.26 15.80
N ARG A 211 9.04 9.00 16.58
CA ARG A 211 10.49 9.15 16.36
C ARG A 211 11.24 7.83 16.50
N PHE A 212 10.88 6.99 17.48
CA PHE A 212 11.46 5.65 17.62
C PHE A 212 11.30 4.85 16.33
N TRP A 213 10.08 4.80 15.76
CA TRP A 213 9.84 4.03 14.55
C TRP A 213 10.51 4.63 13.31
N LEU A 214 10.56 5.96 13.19
CA LEU A 214 11.34 6.61 12.13
C LEU A 214 12.83 6.23 12.21
N GLU A 215 13.42 6.23 13.41
CA GLU A 215 14.82 5.82 13.62
C GLU A 215 15.02 4.33 13.33
N TYR A 216 14.16 3.47 13.88
CA TYR A 216 14.25 2.00 13.75
C TYR A 216 14.17 1.54 12.29
N ILE A 217 13.26 2.14 11.50
CA ILE A 217 13.12 1.86 10.06
C ILE A 217 14.27 2.47 9.24
N GLY A 218 15.04 3.39 9.83
CA GLY A 218 16.23 3.97 9.21
C GLY A 218 15.99 5.28 8.46
N LEU A 219 15.02 6.10 8.87
CA LEU A 219 14.85 7.45 8.33
C LEU A 219 16.13 8.28 8.62
N GLY A 220 16.84 8.66 7.55
CA GLY A 220 18.07 9.45 7.67
C GLY A 220 19.35 8.62 7.89
N SER A 221 19.25 7.30 8.09
CA SER A 221 20.41 6.42 8.01
C SER A 221 20.71 6.14 6.54
N LEU A 222 21.54 7.00 5.93
CA LEU A 222 22.36 6.61 4.79
C LEU A 222 23.51 5.79 5.39
N GLY A 223 23.28 4.49 5.59
CA GLY A 223 24.32 3.59 6.08
C GLY A 223 25.56 3.72 5.19
N ARG A 224 26.74 3.46 5.75
CA ARG A 224 28.06 3.54 5.08
C ARG A 224 28.18 2.65 3.81
N SER A 225 27.16 1.84 3.53
CA SER A 225 26.96 0.99 2.35
C SER A 225 25.98 1.58 1.30
N ASP A 226 25.41 2.76 1.55
CA ASP A 226 24.35 3.37 0.73
C ASP A 226 24.87 4.34 -0.33
N LEU A 227 26.16 4.70 -0.28
CA LEU A 227 26.81 5.37 -1.42
C LEU A 227 26.92 4.47 -2.66
N ALA A 228 26.69 3.16 -2.51
CA ALA A 228 26.57 2.20 -3.61
C ALA A 228 25.12 1.80 -3.92
N LYS A 229 24.13 2.20 -3.10
CA LYS A 229 22.69 1.86 -3.25
C LYS A 229 21.82 3.11 -3.48
N ALA A 230 22.38 4.17 -4.07
CA ALA A 230 21.61 5.33 -4.51
C ALA A 230 20.54 4.98 -5.58
N ASP A 231 20.61 3.79 -6.17
CA ASP A 231 19.61 3.18 -7.07
C ASP A 231 18.88 2.00 -6.43
N SER A 232 18.57 2.02 -5.13
CA SER A 232 17.86 0.88 -4.51
C SER A 232 16.48 0.70 -5.16
N ARG A 233 16.37 -0.24 -6.09
CA ARG A 233 15.14 -0.79 -6.68
C ARG A 233 14.07 -1.06 -5.61
N GLU A 234 14.50 -1.44 -4.41
CA GLU A 234 13.73 -1.57 -3.16
C GLU A 234 12.81 -0.36 -2.87
N ALA A 235 13.23 0.88 -3.16
CA ALA A 235 12.38 2.06 -2.95
C ALA A 235 11.19 2.07 -3.92
N TRP A 236 11.34 1.51 -5.12
CA TRP A 236 10.31 1.48 -6.18
C TRP A 236 9.55 0.16 -6.27
N GLU A 237 10.03 -0.90 -5.63
CA GLU A 237 9.33 -2.18 -5.44
C GLU A 237 7.94 -1.99 -4.81
N PRO A 238 6.99 -2.93 -4.97
CA PRO A 238 5.63 -2.75 -4.44
C PRO A 238 5.58 -2.64 -2.91
N TYR A 239 4.48 -2.12 -2.41
CA TYR A 239 4.28 -1.93 -0.96
C TYR A 239 4.05 -3.29 -0.28
N HIS A 240 4.98 -3.67 0.62
CA HIS A 240 5.07 -5.02 1.18
C HIS A 240 5.40 -5.01 2.69
N PHE A 241 4.85 -4.04 3.44
CA PHE A 241 5.18 -3.92 4.86
C PHE A 241 4.70 -5.13 5.68
N GLY A 242 3.47 -5.58 5.48
CA GLY A 242 2.92 -6.76 6.14
C GLY A 242 3.70 -8.03 5.81
N ILE A 243 4.18 -8.15 4.56
CA ILE A 243 5.09 -9.22 4.14
C ILE A 243 6.44 -9.15 4.89
N LEU A 244 7.03 -7.95 5.01
CA LEU A 244 8.30 -7.76 5.73
C LEU A 244 8.18 -8.09 7.22
N VAL A 245 7.04 -7.74 7.86
CA VAL A 245 6.74 -8.15 9.24
C VAL A 245 6.63 -9.67 9.33
N ALA A 246 5.89 -10.31 8.42
CA ALA A 246 5.73 -11.76 8.39
C ALA A 246 7.06 -12.51 8.23
N GLN A 247 7.97 -11.99 7.41
CA GLN A 247 9.32 -12.52 7.22
C GLN A 247 10.24 -12.27 8.43
N GLY A 248 9.84 -11.45 9.40
CA GLY A 248 10.66 -11.06 10.54
C GLY A 248 11.71 -9.99 10.22
N ALA A 249 11.58 -9.28 9.10
CA ALA A 249 12.49 -8.17 8.74
C ALA A 249 12.27 -6.95 9.64
N TYR A 250 11.04 -6.74 10.11
CA TYR A 250 10.71 -5.73 11.11
C TYR A 250 10.06 -6.38 12.32
N ASP A 251 10.65 -6.18 13.49
CA ASP A 251 10.04 -6.57 14.75
C ASP A 251 9.20 -5.41 15.29
N VAL A 252 7.88 -5.56 15.19
CA VAL A 252 6.91 -4.55 15.65
C VAL A 252 6.89 -4.35 17.17
N TYR A 253 7.69 -5.12 17.91
CA TYR A 253 7.93 -4.95 19.34
C TYR A 253 9.37 -4.56 19.69
N ALA A 254 10.18 -4.14 18.70
CA ALA A 254 11.58 -3.72 18.92
C ALA A 254 11.75 -2.58 19.93
N TRP A 255 10.69 -1.81 20.22
CA TRP A 255 10.70 -0.76 21.23
C TRP A 255 10.99 -1.27 22.64
N GLU A 256 10.67 -2.53 22.94
CA GLU A 256 10.91 -3.15 24.26
C GLU A 256 12.39 -3.24 24.64
N ALA A 257 13.29 -3.14 23.66
CA ALA A 257 14.71 -3.04 23.91
C ALA A 257 15.11 -1.69 24.52
N LYS A 258 14.39 -0.62 24.19
CA LYS A 258 14.74 0.76 24.57
C LYS A 258 13.83 1.34 25.65
N TYR A 259 12.57 0.91 25.72
CA TYR A 259 11.55 1.51 26.57
C TYR A 259 10.83 0.46 27.43
N SER A 260 10.61 0.79 28.70
CA SER A 260 9.67 0.05 29.56
C SER A 260 8.24 0.28 29.07
N ALA A 261 7.36 -0.71 29.25
CA ALA A 261 5.95 -0.55 28.88
C ALA A 261 5.31 0.66 29.58
N GLN A 262 5.68 0.94 30.84
CA GLN A 262 5.18 2.10 31.56
C GLN A 262 5.59 3.43 30.90
N LEU A 263 6.86 3.56 30.49
CA LEU A 263 7.31 4.77 29.82
C LEU A 263 6.75 4.89 28.39
N TRP A 264 6.68 3.77 27.67
CA TRP A 264 6.13 3.70 26.33
C TRP A 264 4.68 4.19 26.28
N GLU A 265 3.82 3.69 27.17
CA GLU A 265 2.43 4.11 27.26
C GLU A 265 2.29 5.55 27.77
N ALA A 266 3.01 5.91 28.84
CA ALA A 266 2.96 7.27 29.39
C ALA A 266 3.51 8.33 28.43
N SER A 267 4.29 7.95 27.42
CA SER A 267 4.86 8.89 26.44
C SER A 267 3.79 9.58 25.60
N ALA A 268 2.62 8.97 25.39
CA ALA A 268 1.52 9.57 24.65
C ALA A 268 0.77 10.66 25.44
N GLU A 269 0.90 10.64 26.78
CA GLU A 269 0.33 11.68 27.65
C GLU A 269 1.29 12.87 27.82
N ARG A 270 2.58 12.65 27.57
CA ARG A 270 3.62 13.68 27.66
C ARG A 270 3.78 14.35 26.29
N ARG A 271 3.91 15.68 26.30
CA ARG A 271 4.25 16.44 25.09
C ARG A 271 5.74 16.42 24.75
N GLU A 272 6.56 15.92 25.67
CA GLU A 272 8.01 15.89 25.52
C GLU A 272 8.49 14.50 25.08
N VAL A 273 9.51 14.48 24.22
CA VAL A 273 10.14 13.24 23.76
C VAL A 273 10.89 12.58 24.91
N ALA A 274 10.46 11.38 25.29
CA ALA A 274 11.07 10.62 26.37
C ALA A 274 12.36 9.93 25.91
N GLN A 275 13.36 9.92 26.79
CA GLN A 275 14.59 9.17 26.59
C GLN A 275 14.38 7.68 26.92
N PRO A 276 15.08 6.75 26.26
CA PRO A 276 15.10 5.33 26.62
C PRO A 276 15.39 5.11 28.11
N ASP A 277 14.68 4.17 28.75
CA ASP A 277 14.83 3.79 30.16
C ASP A 277 15.23 2.32 30.36
N VAL A 278 15.46 1.59 29.26
CA VAL A 278 15.92 0.19 29.27
C VAL A 278 17.27 0.07 28.58
N ASP A 279 18.15 -0.76 29.14
CA ASP A 279 19.56 -0.90 28.73
C ASP A 279 19.78 -1.75 27.47
N GLY A 280 18.78 -1.93 26.59
CA GLY A 280 18.99 -2.58 25.29
C GLY A 280 19.18 -4.10 25.33
N VAL A 281 18.92 -4.76 26.47
CA VAL A 281 19.21 -6.20 26.66
C VAL A 281 18.16 -7.10 25.99
N TRP A 282 17.04 -6.54 25.54
CA TRP A 282 15.98 -7.33 24.92
C TRP A 282 16.43 -7.94 23.58
N LYS A 283 16.19 -9.24 23.43
CA LYS A 283 16.47 -9.98 22.20
C LYS A 283 15.15 -10.20 21.46
N SER A 284 15.14 -9.85 20.18
CA SER A 284 13.98 -10.07 19.30
C SER A 284 13.46 -11.50 19.39
N GLU A 285 12.16 -11.62 19.58
CA GLU A 285 11.41 -12.88 19.54
C GLU A 285 11.29 -13.42 18.11
N VAL A 286 11.59 -12.58 17.12
CA VAL A 286 11.49 -12.94 15.70
C VAL A 286 12.88 -12.99 15.07
N THR A 287 13.08 -13.97 14.20
CA THR A 287 14.30 -14.07 13.40
C THR A 287 13.90 -13.89 11.95
N TRP A 288 14.56 -12.95 11.27
CA TRP A 288 14.35 -12.76 9.84
C TRP A 288 14.68 -14.05 9.08
N CYS A 289 13.72 -14.56 8.30
CA CYS A 289 13.88 -15.81 7.57
C CYS A 289 14.81 -15.69 6.34
N GLY A 290 15.09 -14.48 5.87
CA GLY A 290 15.96 -14.26 4.70
C GLY A 290 15.30 -14.62 3.37
N TRP A 291 16.10 -14.55 2.30
CA TRP A 291 15.73 -15.08 0.99
C TRP A 291 16.53 -16.36 0.70
N PRO A 292 15.93 -17.45 0.22
CA PRO A 292 14.48 -17.63 -0.02
C PRO A 292 13.69 -17.74 1.29
N ASP A 293 12.49 -17.13 1.32
CA ASP A 293 11.66 -17.01 2.53
C ASP A 293 10.72 -18.20 2.77
N GLY A 294 10.82 -19.25 1.95
CA GLY A 294 9.96 -20.44 2.02
C GLY A 294 8.49 -20.18 1.71
N GLY A 295 8.14 -19.05 1.10
CA GLY A 295 6.76 -18.68 0.78
C GLY A 295 6.02 -17.92 1.89
N VAL A 296 6.72 -17.51 2.96
CA VAL A 296 6.15 -16.72 4.07
C VAL A 296 5.50 -15.44 3.56
N GLY A 297 6.17 -14.68 2.69
CA GLY A 297 5.60 -13.45 2.15
C GLY A 297 4.35 -13.68 1.32
N SER A 298 4.38 -14.74 0.49
CA SER A 298 3.20 -15.14 -0.30
C SER A 298 2.02 -15.47 0.61
N GLN A 299 2.24 -16.23 1.68
CA GLN A 299 1.20 -16.57 2.65
C GLN A 299 0.65 -15.34 3.40
N ALA A 300 1.50 -14.36 3.75
CA ALA A 300 1.05 -13.14 4.42
C ALA A 300 0.17 -12.28 3.51
N TRP A 301 0.61 -12.08 2.26
CA TRP A 301 -0.17 -11.39 1.22
C TRP A 301 -1.54 -12.03 1.04
N CYS A 302 -1.50 -13.35 0.82
CA CYS A 302 -2.65 -14.20 0.73
C CYS A 302 -3.64 -13.97 1.89
N ARG A 303 -3.18 -13.96 3.14
CA ARG A 303 -4.02 -13.73 4.34
C ARG A 303 -4.59 -12.31 4.48
N GLY A 304 -4.30 -11.41 3.55
CA GLY A 304 -4.74 -10.01 3.59
C GLY A 304 -3.92 -9.15 4.54
N TRP A 305 -2.69 -9.54 4.88
CA TRP A 305 -1.85 -8.72 5.77
C TRP A 305 -1.31 -7.45 5.08
N GLU A 306 -1.43 -7.40 3.76
CA GLU A 306 -1.00 -6.29 2.93
C GLU A 306 -2.19 -5.60 2.28
N GLY A 307 -2.34 -4.29 2.50
CA GLY A 307 -3.35 -3.47 1.84
C GLY A 307 -3.01 -3.19 0.38
N GLU A 308 -4.02 -3.01 -0.47
CA GLU A 308 -3.84 -2.49 -1.84
C GLU A 308 -3.55 -0.98 -1.81
N VAL A 309 -4.09 -0.27 -0.82
CA VAL A 309 -3.89 1.16 -0.61
C VAL A 309 -3.61 1.44 0.87
N GLY A 310 -2.72 2.40 1.12
CA GLY A 310 -2.27 2.79 2.46
C GLY A 310 -3.35 3.38 3.37
N SER A 311 -2.99 3.56 4.64
CA SER A 311 -3.85 4.14 5.69
C SER A 311 -4.11 5.64 5.46
N GLU A 312 -4.99 6.26 6.25
CA GLU A 312 -5.20 7.72 6.16
C GLU A 312 -3.92 8.49 6.50
N GLU A 313 -3.17 8.06 7.51
CA GLU A 313 -1.91 8.70 7.91
C GLU A 313 -0.89 8.70 6.77
N GLU A 314 -0.84 7.61 6.00
CA GLU A 314 0.04 7.48 4.84
C GLU A 314 -0.41 8.37 3.68
N VAL A 315 -1.71 8.41 3.38
CA VAL A 315 -2.27 9.25 2.31
C VAL A 315 -2.09 10.73 2.60
N GLU A 316 -2.40 11.17 3.83
CA GLU A 316 -2.23 12.56 4.27
C GLU A 316 -0.75 12.97 4.24
N PHE A 317 0.14 12.09 4.69
CA PHE A 317 1.58 12.33 4.62
C PHE A 317 2.08 12.48 3.18
N LEU A 318 1.71 11.55 2.28
CA LEU A 318 2.10 11.62 0.87
C LEU A 318 1.55 12.88 0.19
N ALA A 319 0.31 13.27 0.51
CA ALA A 319 -0.28 14.50 0.02
C ALA A 319 0.47 15.76 0.52
N ALA A 320 0.88 15.78 1.80
CA ALA A 320 1.63 16.89 2.38
C ALA A 320 3.05 17.01 1.77
N VAL A 321 3.72 15.88 1.54
CA VAL A 321 5.02 15.85 0.85
C VAL A 321 4.88 16.37 -0.58
N ALA A 322 3.92 15.86 -1.34
CA ALA A 322 3.67 16.33 -2.71
C ALA A 322 3.32 17.83 -2.73
N ALA A 323 2.55 18.33 -1.76
CA ALA A 323 2.27 19.74 -1.64
C ALA A 323 3.55 20.56 -1.40
N GLU A 324 4.39 20.16 -0.46
CA GLU A 324 5.64 20.85 -0.12
C GLU A 324 6.64 20.88 -1.29
N GLU A 325 6.82 19.76 -2.00
CA GLU A 325 7.69 19.71 -3.17
C GLU A 325 7.26 20.70 -4.27
N THR A 326 5.96 20.96 -4.37
CA THR A 326 5.41 21.89 -5.36
C THR A 326 5.34 23.34 -4.88
N VAL A 327 5.81 23.65 -3.66
CA VAL A 327 5.93 25.03 -3.16
C VAL A 327 6.96 25.82 -3.97
N GLY A 328 8.07 25.19 -4.37
CA GLY A 328 9.06 25.82 -5.26
C GLY A 328 8.50 26.13 -6.66
N VAL A 329 7.60 25.28 -7.17
CA VAL A 329 6.94 25.44 -8.47
C VAL A 329 5.92 26.59 -8.48
N LYS A 330 5.33 26.93 -7.32
CA LYS A 330 4.43 28.11 -7.19
C LYS A 330 5.13 29.42 -7.55
N ALA A 331 6.43 29.54 -7.28
CA ALA A 331 7.18 30.76 -7.55
C ALA A 331 7.43 30.97 -9.06
N GLU A 332 7.56 29.90 -9.84
CA GLU A 332 7.88 29.97 -11.27
C GLU A 332 6.66 29.82 -12.20
N VAL A 333 5.63 29.07 -11.78
CA VAL A 333 4.48 28.71 -12.65
C VAL A 333 3.15 29.37 -12.21
N GLY A 334 3.17 30.19 -11.14
CA GLY A 334 1.98 30.84 -10.59
C GLY A 334 1.06 29.90 -9.80
N GLU A 335 -0.08 30.42 -9.32
CA GLU A 335 -1.08 29.65 -8.58
C GLU A 335 -1.84 28.65 -9.49
N LEU A 336 -1.17 27.60 -9.95
CA LEU A 336 -1.86 26.41 -10.46
C LEU A 336 -2.53 25.70 -9.28
N ASP A 337 -3.84 25.44 -9.34
CA ASP A 337 -4.53 24.66 -8.31
C ASP A 337 -4.06 23.19 -8.28
N PHE A 338 -4.38 22.47 -7.21
CA PHE A 338 -3.98 21.07 -7.02
C PHE A 338 -4.61 20.10 -8.04
N ALA A 339 -5.80 20.40 -8.57
CA ALA A 339 -6.44 19.59 -9.60
C ALA A 339 -5.64 19.68 -10.92
N LEU A 340 -5.17 20.87 -11.28
CA LEU A 340 -4.37 21.08 -12.48
C LEU A 340 -2.99 20.43 -12.37
N ARG A 341 -2.35 20.52 -11.19
CA ARG A 341 -1.06 19.84 -10.93
C ARG A 341 -1.17 18.32 -11.00
N SER A 342 -2.21 17.74 -10.39
CA SER A 342 -2.43 16.29 -10.43
C SER A 342 -2.71 15.81 -11.85
N HIS A 343 -3.43 16.58 -12.67
CA HIS A 343 -3.66 16.28 -14.08
C HIS A 343 -2.38 16.40 -14.91
N MET A 344 -1.53 17.40 -14.67
CA MET A 344 -0.23 17.50 -15.32
C MET A 344 0.67 16.31 -14.97
N LEU A 345 0.69 15.88 -13.71
CA LEU A 345 1.47 14.73 -13.27
C LEU A 345 0.95 13.41 -13.87
N LEU A 346 -0.37 13.18 -13.84
CA LEU A 346 -1.01 12.06 -14.55
C LEU A 346 -0.70 12.11 -16.04
N GLY A 347 -0.63 13.32 -16.60
CA GLY A 347 -0.22 13.59 -17.96
C GLY A 347 1.18 13.10 -18.28
N VAL A 348 2.15 13.57 -17.51
CA VAL A 348 3.56 13.20 -17.65
C VAL A 348 3.74 11.70 -17.43
N MET A 349 3.09 11.12 -16.42
CA MET A 349 3.15 9.67 -16.15
C MET A 349 2.59 8.85 -17.30
N ARG A 350 1.45 9.26 -17.88
CA ARG A 350 0.83 8.53 -19.00
C ARG A 350 1.60 8.70 -20.30
N ALA A 351 2.18 9.87 -20.55
CA ALA A 351 3.08 10.09 -21.68
C ALA A 351 4.40 9.30 -21.55
N ALA A 352 4.91 9.12 -20.33
CA ALA A 352 6.12 8.35 -20.06
C ALA A 352 5.93 6.83 -20.25
N VAL A 353 4.69 6.32 -20.15
CA VAL A 353 4.37 4.89 -20.28
C VAL A 353 3.80 4.55 -21.68
N GLY A 354 3.26 5.53 -22.41
CA GLY A 354 2.74 5.35 -23.77
C GLY A 354 3.84 5.24 -24.83
N ARG A 355 3.71 4.31 -25.79
CA ARG A 355 4.62 4.22 -26.95
C ARG A 355 3.98 4.77 -28.22
N GLY A 356 4.79 5.44 -29.05
CA GLY A 356 4.39 5.89 -30.39
C GLY A 356 3.12 6.74 -30.41
N ARG A 357 2.16 6.39 -31.27
CA ARG A 357 0.95 7.18 -31.54
C ARG A 357 0.05 7.41 -30.32
N GLU A 358 0.07 6.52 -29.32
CA GLU A 358 -0.70 6.68 -28.08
C GLU A 358 -0.16 7.81 -27.20
N ARG A 359 1.17 7.97 -27.16
CA ARG A 359 1.82 9.11 -26.50
C ARG A 359 1.46 10.42 -27.19
N ASP A 360 1.50 10.45 -28.52
CA ASP A 360 1.22 11.68 -29.30
C ASP A 360 -0.25 12.12 -29.18
N VAL A 361 -1.19 11.18 -29.24
CA VAL A 361 -2.62 11.46 -29.02
C VAL A 361 -2.84 11.98 -27.61
N PHE A 362 -2.19 11.36 -26.63
CA PHE A 362 -2.32 11.78 -25.24
C PHE A 362 -1.74 13.18 -24.97
N LEU A 363 -0.57 13.49 -25.53
CA LEU A 363 0.02 14.82 -25.44
C LEU A 363 -0.87 15.87 -26.11
N ALA A 364 -1.44 15.56 -27.27
CA ALA A 364 -2.39 16.43 -27.96
C ALA A 364 -3.68 16.65 -27.14
N GLU A 365 -4.22 15.61 -26.49
CA GLU A 365 -5.37 15.74 -25.59
C GLU A 365 -5.05 16.62 -24.37
N LEU A 366 -3.86 16.48 -23.79
CA LEU A 366 -3.40 17.30 -22.67
C LEU A 366 -3.30 18.79 -23.05
N GLU A 367 -2.70 19.08 -24.21
CA GLU A 367 -2.61 20.44 -24.76
C GLU A 367 -3.99 21.04 -25.05
N THR A 368 -4.93 20.22 -25.56
CA THR A 368 -6.29 20.67 -25.87
C THR A 368 -7.11 20.92 -24.60
N GLY A 369 -6.91 20.11 -23.55
CA GLY A 369 -7.57 20.24 -22.25
C GLY A 369 -7.06 21.42 -21.41
N MET A 370 -5.76 21.73 -21.48
CA MET A 370 -5.17 22.88 -20.77
C MET A 370 -5.68 24.23 -21.27
N GLY A 371 -6.19 24.31 -22.49
CA GLY A 371 -6.74 25.54 -23.08
C GLY A 371 -8.20 25.87 -22.70
N ARG A 372 -8.92 24.96 -22.03
CA ARG A 372 -10.32 25.17 -21.62
C ARG A 372 -10.47 24.94 -20.13
N GLY A 373 -10.47 26.03 -19.37
CA GLY A 373 -10.98 26.01 -18.01
C GLY A 373 -12.42 25.50 -18.02
N ALA A 374 -12.62 24.37 -17.34
CA ALA A 374 -13.81 23.51 -17.28
C ALA A 374 -13.94 22.50 -18.43
N ILE A 375 -14.01 21.20 -18.08
CA ILE A 375 -15.16 20.30 -18.40
C ILE A 375 -14.91 18.81 -17.99
N CYS A 376 -15.87 18.31 -17.21
CA CYS A 376 -16.52 16.98 -17.09
C CYS A 376 -15.89 15.71 -16.46
N GLU A 377 -16.78 15.03 -15.73
CA GLU A 377 -16.66 13.94 -14.74
C GLU A 377 -16.58 12.49 -15.32
N ASP A 378 -16.26 12.28 -16.60
CA ASP A 378 -16.51 10.98 -17.23
C ASP A 378 -15.22 10.25 -17.66
N MET A 379 -14.52 9.63 -16.71
CA MET A 379 -13.50 8.59 -16.98
C MET A 379 -13.72 7.38 -16.06
N GLY A 380 -14.87 6.73 -16.24
CA GLY A 380 -15.25 5.49 -15.57
C GLY A 380 -14.92 4.19 -16.34
N ARG A 381 -14.11 4.23 -17.40
CA ARG A 381 -13.79 3.01 -18.18
C ARG A 381 -12.36 3.07 -18.71
N CYS A 382 -11.43 2.42 -17.99
CA CYS A 382 -10.19 1.86 -18.55
C CYS A 382 -9.45 1.07 -17.46
N VAL A 383 -10.05 -0.02 -16.98
CA VAL A 383 -9.32 -1.14 -16.38
C VAL A 383 -10.00 -2.42 -16.87
N ALA A 384 -9.61 -2.86 -18.06
CA ALA A 384 -9.92 -4.19 -18.56
C ALA A 384 -8.98 -4.48 -19.74
N CYS A 385 -7.87 -5.15 -19.47
CA CYS A 385 -7.16 -5.98 -20.43
C CYS A 385 -6.17 -6.83 -19.63
N TYR A 386 -6.52 -8.07 -19.33
CA TYR A 386 -5.71 -9.26 -19.63
C TYR A 386 -6.49 -10.50 -19.15
N ARG A 387 -7.09 -11.23 -20.11
CA ARG A 387 -7.57 -12.60 -19.91
C ARG A 387 -7.27 -13.44 -21.15
N GLY A 388 -6.41 -14.44 -20.97
CA GLY A 388 -6.49 -15.78 -21.56
C GLY A 388 -5.95 -16.00 -22.97
N GLY A 389 -5.04 -16.96 -23.09
CA GLY A 389 -4.69 -17.63 -24.36
C GLY A 389 -3.68 -18.74 -24.15
N GLU A 390 -4.16 -19.97 -23.94
CA GLU A 390 -3.37 -21.22 -23.96
C GLU A 390 -2.71 -21.45 -25.33
N GLY A 391 -1.52 -22.05 -25.35
CA GLY A 391 -0.98 -22.71 -26.54
C GLY A 391 0.54 -22.62 -26.75
N GLY A 392 1.27 -23.56 -26.14
CA GLY A 392 2.43 -24.26 -26.73
C GLY A 392 3.61 -23.47 -27.31
N GLY A 393 4.74 -23.51 -26.58
CA GLY A 393 6.06 -23.76 -27.16
C GLY A 393 6.93 -22.54 -27.48
N ALA A 394 8.19 -22.67 -27.05
CA ALA A 394 9.37 -21.84 -27.34
C ALA A 394 9.60 -20.61 -26.43
N THR A 395 10.52 -20.85 -25.49
CA THR A 395 11.42 -19.92 -24.81
C THR A 395 11.82 -18.68 -25.63
N ALA A 396 11.53 -17.49 -25.08
CA ALA A 396 12.39 -16.32 -25.21
C ALA A 396 12.14 -15.39 -24.01
N ASP A 397 13.17 -15.32 -23.18
CA ASP A 397 13.33 -14.50 -21.99
C ASP A 397 13.62 -13.05 -22.40
N LEU A 398 12.71 -12.11 -22.08
CA LEU A 398 12.94 -10.66 -22.10
C LEU A 398 12.03 -9.98 -21.06
N GLY A 399 12.30 -10.25 -19.78
CA GLY A 399 11.78 -9.44 -18.68
C GLY A 399 12.58 -8.14 -18.54
N GLY A 400 12.13 -7.06 -19.19
CA GLY A 400 12.65 -5.71 -18.96
C GLY A 400 11.73 -4.91 -18.05
N GLU A 401 12.22 -4.56 -16.85
CA GLU A 401 11.58 -3.58 -15.96
C GLU A 401 11.93 -2.15 -16.41
N TRP A 402 10.94 -1.25 -16.40
CA TRP A 402 11.12 0.16 -16.70
C TRP A 402 11.07 0.97 -15.42
N ALA A 403 12.11 1.77 -15.14
CA ALA A 403 12.09 2.81 -14.13
C ALA A 403 12.13 4.18 -14.83
N ALA A 404 11.10 5.00 -14.66
CA ALA A 404 11.08 6.38 -15.16
C ALA A 404 11.64 7.30 -14.07
N LEU A 405 12.78 7.93 -14.33
CA LEU A 405 13.36 8.96 -13.47
C LEU A 405 12.89 10.33 -13.98
N CYS A 406 12.11 11.07 -13.19
CA CYS A 406 11.78 12.46 -13.48
C CYS A 406 12.64 13.38 -12.62
N LYS A 407 13.55 14.14 -13.24
CA LYS A 407 14.34 15.18 -12.57
C LYS A 407 13.91 16.55 -13.08
N VAL A 408 13.56 17.44 -12.16
CA VAL A 408 13.28 18.86 -12.44
C VAL A 408 14.55 19.64 -12.11
N GLU A 409 15.21 20.22 -13.12
CA GLU A 409 16.35 21.10 -12.92
C GLU A 409 15.98 22.54 -13.32
N ALA A 410 16.15 23.48 -12.39
CA ALA A 410 16.01 24.91 -12.66
C ALA A 410 17.41 25.47 -12.97
N PHE A 411 17.59 26.04 -14.18
CA PHE A 411 18.81 26.76 -14.52
C PHE A 411 18.58 28.27 -14.36
N THR A 412 19.50 28.93 -13.66
CA THR A 412 19.53 30.39 -13.57
C THR A 412 20.01 30.99 -14.89
N GLY A 413 19.07 31.49 -15.70
CA GLY A 413 19.42 32.33 -16.85
C GLY A 413 18.42 32.37 -18.01
N PHE A 414 17.42 31.50 -18.08
CA PHE A 414 16.44 31.49 -19.17
C PHE A 414 15.06 31.03 -18.68
N GLU A 415 14.00 31.71 -19.13
CA GLU A 415 12.60 31.31 -18.87
C GLU A 415 12.28 29.99 -19.58
N GLY A 416 12.53 28.87 -18.90
CA GLY A 416 12.13 27.54 -19.36
C GLY A 416 12.28 26.49 -18.28
N VAL A 417 11.29 25.60 -18.18
CA VAL A 417 11.36 24.40 -17.33
C VAL A 417 11.71 23.22 -18.23
N GLN A 418 12.78 22.50 -17.87
CA GLN A 418 13.26 21.35 -18.61
C GLN A 418 12.96 20.08 -17.81
N PHE A 419 12.15 19.19 -18.40
CA PHE A 419 11.87 17.87 -17.86
C PHE A 419 12.76 16.86 -18.58
N CYS A 420 13.71 16.27 -17.85
CA CYS A 420 14.56 15.21 -18.37
C CYS A 420 13.92 13.86 -18.01
N VAL A 421 13.51 13.11 -19.03
CA VAL A 421 13.08 11.72 -18.89
C VAL A 421 14.15 10.85 -19.55
N GLY A 422 14.91 10.12 -18.74
CA GLY A 422 15.87 9.15 -19.23
C GLY A 422 15.25 7.76 -19.31
N SER A 423 15.42 7.08 -20.44
CA SER A 423 15.18 5.63 -20.55
C SER A 423 16.52 4.94 -20.80
N GLU A 424 16.88 3.97 -19.96
CA GLU A 424 18.08 3.15 -20.16
C GLU A 424 17.66 1.84 -20.85
N GLU A 425 17.82 1.76 -22.18
CA GLU A 425 17.71 0.48 -22.89
C GLU A 425 19.06 -0.23 -22.83
N VAL A 426 19.15 -1.31 -22.04
CA VAL A 426 20.33 -2.19 -22.06
C VAL A 426 20.20 -3.17 -23.24
N GLY A 427 20.50 -2.67 -24.44
CA GLY A 427 20.80 -3.48 -25.62
C GLY A 427 22.31 -3.64 -25.83
N VAL A 428 22.72 -4.65 -26.60
CA VAL A 428 24.13 -5.05 -26.85
C VAL A 428 25.02 -3.93 -27.46
N ALA A 429 24.45 -2.79 -27.85
CA ALA A 429 25.16 -1.56 -28.14
C ALA A 429 24.64 -0.47 -27.19
N GLY A 430 25.43 -0.11 -26.17
CA GLY A 430 25.00 0.80 -25.10
C GLY A 430 24.71 2.23 -25.57
N MET A 431 23.51 2.48 -26.09
CA MET A 431 23.01 3.83 -26.36
C MET A 431 22.11 4.29 -25.22
N ARG A 432 22.40 5.49 -24.69
CA ARG A 432 21.49 6.24 -23.81
C ARG A 432 20.64 7.17 -24.64
N LEU A 433 19.32 6.98 -24.59
CA LEU A 433 18.34 7.93 -25.11
C LEU A 433 17.87 8.83 -23.96
N SER A 434 18.16 10.13 -24.06
CA SER A 434 17.57 11.15 -23.21
C SER A 434 16.56 11.96 -24.02
N THR A 435 15.29 11.91 -23.60
CA THR A 435 14.27 12.79 -24.16
C THR A 435 14.09 13.97 -23.22
N VAL A 436 14.33 15.16 -23.76
CA VAL A 436 14.20 16.42 -23.04
C VAL A 436 12.91 17.11 -23.49
N LEU A 437 11.99 17.30 -22.56
CA LEU A 437 10.82 18.16 -22.75
C LEU A 437 11.17 19.57 -22.29
N SER A 438 11.20 20.51 -23.23
CA SER A 438 11.44 21.94 -22.97
C SER A 438 10.13 22.71 -23.13
N LEU A 439 9.68 23.33 -22.05
CA LEU A 439 8.56 24.27 -22.04
C LEU A 439 9.11 25.68 -22.06
N ARG A 440 8.86 26.41 -23.15
CA ARG A 440 9.27 27.80 -23.35
C ARG A 440 8.07 28.72 -23.31
N ARG A 441 8.22 29.87 -22.68
CA ARG A 441 7.17 30.89 -22.63
C ARG A 441 7.47 32.00 -23.64
N HIS A 442 6.54 32.26 -24.56
CA HIS A 442 6.56 33.44 -25.43
C HIS A 442 5.31 34.27 -25.17
N GLY A 443 5.41 35.24 -24.26
CA GLY A 443 4.28 36.10 -23.86
C GLY A 443 3.26 35.34 -22.99
N SER A 444 2.00 35.27 -23.44
CA SER A 444 0.91 34.52 -22.77
C SER A 444 0.73 33.09 -23.29
N LEU A 445 1.58 32.65 -24.23
CA LEU A 445 1.53 31.33 -24.84
C LEU A 445 2.70 30.48 -24.34
N TRP A 446 2.40 29.22 -24.05
CA TRP A 446 3.38 28.19 -23.74
C TRP A 446 3.66 27.38 -25.00
N GLU A 447 4.93 27.20 -25.31
CA GLU A 447 5.42 26.41 -26.44
C GLU A 447 6.15 25.19 -25.89
N THR A 448 5.67 24.01 -26.26
CA THR A 448 6.26 22.70 -25.93
C THR A 448 7.20 22.28 -27.05
N SER A 449 8.42 21.90 -26.72
CA SER A 449 9.36 21.30 -27.68
C SER A 449 10.00 20.05 -27.09
N VAL A 450 10.08 19.00 -27.90
CA VAL A 450 10.77 17.75 -27.58
C VAL A 450 12.14 17.81 -28.25
N ILE A 451 13.20 17.74 -27.46
CA ILE A 451 14.57 17.68 -27.96
C ILE A 451 15.07 16.27 -27.67
N ASP A 452 15.25 15.48 -28.73
CA ASP A 452 15.92 14.19 -28.64
C ASP A 452 17.42 14.40 -28.76
N HIS A 453 18.18 14.05 -27.70
CA HIS A 453 19.63 14.05 -27.75
C HIS A 453 20.14 12.63 -27.99
N GLU A 454 20.57 12.35 -29.22
CA GLU A 454 21.45 11.21 -29.48
C GLU A 454 22.87 11.57 -29.01
N HIS A 455 23.32 10.95 -27.91
CA HIS A 455 24.73 10.98 -27.55
C HIS A 455 25.48 9.97 -28.43
N GLN A 456 26.28 10.47 -29.39
CA GLN A 456 27.30 9.64 -30.04
C GLN A 456 28.47 9.41 -29.07
N ASP A 457 28.83 8.14 -28.88
CA ASP A 457 30.02 7.73 -28.16
C ASP A 457 31.28 8.35 -28.79
N LEU A 458 31.92 9.28 -28.07
CA LEU A 458 33.31 9.64 -28.33
C LEU A 458 34.20 8.69 -27.53
N ASN A 459 34.38 7.47 -28.04
CA ASN A 459 35.50 6.61 -27.67
C ASN A 459 36.61 6.76 -28.72
N SER A 460 37.60 7.57 -28.39
CA SER A 460 38.99 7.45 -28.88
C SER A 460 39.94 7.59 -27.71
#